data_AF-A0A816ZE15-F1
#
_entry.id   AF-A0A816ZE15-F1
#
_cell.length_a   1.000
_cell.length_b   1.000
_cell.length_c   1.000
_cell.angle_alpha   90.00
_cell.angle_beta   90.00
_cell.angle_gamma   90.00
#
_symmetry.space_group_name_H-M   'P 1'
#
loop_
_entity.id
_entity.type
_entity.pdbx_description
1 polymer ?
#
loop_
_entity_poly.entity_id
_entity_poly.type
_entity_poly.pdbx_seq_one_letter_code
_entity_poly.pdbx_strand_id
1 'polypeptide(L)'
;MYFLDSYSNVRHLYYDGESIPIQIESLKIILDNFKSINELKLDRLIIDYSSLSSNTIIFRHLSKLTIYNTDEKIHLNINFLNLSSMYNLRYIRIPQMSLPDYSKMPKQLETLVLTECRDLQFDYIHKYENLRLLKLYLNNFDRLLENNGQLIMNLINSVYYNNKIMETLQLMCHGVNQRKVKTFEKQFNLNKAHYLNSNYNGKCLTIERFNEYFNQIIEF
;
A
#
# COMPACT_ATOMS: atom_id res chain seq x y z
N MET A 1 23.47 9.26 34.60
CA MET A 1 22.23 10.06 34.53
C MET A 1 21.67 9.85 33.12
N TYR A 2 20.74 8.91 32.95
CA TYR A 2 20.09 8.68 31.66
C TYR A 2 18.73 9.37 31.70
N PHE A 3 18.61 10.52 31.05
CA PHE A 3 17.30 11.05 30.69
C PHE A 3 16.76 10.18 29.54
N LEU A 4 16.05 9.10 29.89
CA LEU A 4 15.07 8.52 28.98
C LEU A 4 13.81 9.40 29.05
N ASP A 5 13.94 10.64 28.62
CA ASP A 5 12.78 11.48 28.41
C ASP A 5 12.02 10.87 27.23
N SER A 6 10.96 10.12 27.57
CA SER A 6 10.01 9.61 26.60
C SER A 6 9.52 10.77 25.74
N TYR A 7 9.70 10.66 24.43
CA TYR A 7 9.24 11.64 23.45
C TYR A 7 7.72 11.53 23.24
N SER A 8 6.95 11.76 24.31
CA SER A 8 5.49 11.58 24.36
C SER A 8 4.72 12.55 23.47
N ASN A 9 5.34 13.64 23.02
CA ASN A 9 4.70 14.64 22.16
C ASN A 9 4.99 14.44 20.66
N VAL A 10 5.88 13.52 20.29
CA VAL A 10 6.19 13.26 18.88
C VAL A 10 5.04 12.49 18.23
N ARG A 11 4.39 13.14 17.25
CA ARG A 11 3.26 12.57 16.48
C ARG A 11 3.67 12.04 15.11
N HIS A 12 4.75 12.57 14.54
CA HIS A 12 5.26 12.19 13.24
C HIS A 12 6.73 11.82 13.39
N LEU A 13 7.09 10.58 13.04
CA LEU A 13 8.46 10.09 13.06
C LEU A 13 8.87 9.70 11.64
N TYR A 14 9.95 10.29 11.17
CA TYR A 14 10.69 9.81 10.00
C TYR A 14 11.98 9.19 10.50
N TYR A 15 12.15 7.90 10.25
CA TYR A 15 13.34 7.14 10.59
C TYR A 15 14.01 6.67 9.30
N ASP A 16 15.26 7.08 9.14
CA ASP A 16 16.11 6.75 8.02
C ASP A 16 17.17 5.77 8.51
N GLY A 17 17.13 4.54 8.01
CA GLY A 17 18.06 3.48 8.42
C GLY A 17 19.43 3.58 7.76
N GLU A 18 19.65 4.53 6.84
CA GLU A 18 20.91 4.74 6.13
C GLU A 18 21.47 3.49 5.42
N SER A 19 20.63 2.49 5.15
CA SER A 19 21.02 1.17 4.64
C SER A 19 22.03 0.44 5.54
N ILE A 20 22.03 0.75 6.85
CA ILE A 20 22.85 0.06 7.85
C ILE A 20 21.98 -1.02 8.51
N PRO A 21 22.41 -2.30 8.49
CA PRO A 21 21.69 -3.36 9.19
C PRO A 21 21.52 -3.05 10.68
N ILE A 22 20.27 -3.09 11.16
CA ILE A 22 19.93 -2.91 12.57
C ILE A 22 19.23 -4.15 13.11
N GLN A 23 19.61 -4.57 14.32
CA GLN A 23 18.92 -5.63 15.04
C GLN A 23 17.51 -5.18 15.46
N ILE A 24 16.53 -6.08 15.37
CA ILE A 24 15.12 -5.78 15.69
C ILE A 24 14.96 -5.23 17.11
N GLU A 25 15.71 -5.76 18.06
CA GLU A 25 15.68 -5.33 19.47
C GLU A 25 16.15 -3.89 19.62
N SER A 26 17.22 -3.53 18.90
CA SER A 26 17.74 -2.15 18.90
C SER A 26 16.73 -1.19 18.29
N LEU A 27 16.12 -1.57 17.16
CA LEU A 27 15.07 -0.77 16.55
C LEU A 27 13.85 -0.62 17.48
N LYS A 28 13.45 -1.68 18.18
CA LYS A 28 12.35 -1.65 19.16
C LYS A 28 12.64 -0.68 20.30
N ILE A 29 13.84 -0.73 20.89
CA ILE A 29 14.25 0.20 21.94
C ILE A 29 14.16 1.66 21.47
N ILE A 30 14.61 1.94 20.24
CA ILE A 30 14.51 3.28 19.64
C ILE A 30 13.04 3.70 19.54
N LEU A 31 12.20 2.85 18.95
CA LEU A 31 10.80 3.16 18.65
C LEU A 31 9.91 3.22 19.91
N ASP A 32 10.21 2.45 20.95
CA ASP A 32 9.48 2.45 22.23
C ASP A 32 9.59 3.78 22.99
N ASN A 33 10.57 4.63 22.66
CA ASN A 33 10.68 5.98 23.23
C ASN A 33 9.54 6.91 22.77
N PHE A 34 8.87 6.58 21.66
CA PHE A 34 7.89 7.42 20.98
C PHE A 34 6.46 6.88 21.14
N LYS A 35 5.90 7.00 22.35
CA LYS A 35 4.62 6.38 22.73
C LYS A 35 3.37 6.91 22.03
N SER A 36 3.47 8.02 21.28
CA SER A 36 2.33 8.80 20.78
C SER A 36 2.37 9.04 19.27
N ILE A 37 3.18 8.28 18.53
CA ILE A 37 3.30 8.40 17.08
C ILE A 37 1.95 8.07 16.42
N ASN A 38 1.51 9.00 15.56
CA ASN A 38 0.37 8.83 14.66
C ASN A 38 0.83 8.53 13.23
N GLU A 39 1.96 9.07 12.80
CA GLU A 39 2.55 8.83 11.48
C GLU A 39 3.99 8.33 11.60
N LEU A 40 4.27 7.17 11.02
CA LEU A 40 5.60 6.57 10.95
C LEU A 40 6.00 6.44 9.49
N LYS A 41 7.18 6.97 9.19
CA LYS A 41 7.86 6.81 7.91
C LYS A 41 9.17 6.09 8.16
N LEU A 42 9.36 4.97 7.49
CA LEU A 42 10.61 4.21 7.50
C LEU A 42 11.23 4.29 6.12
N ASP A 43 12.52 4.59 6.05
CA ASP A 43 13.27 4.67 4.80
C ASP A 43 14.61 3.97 4.99
N ARG A 44 15.16 3.43 3.90
CA ARG A 44 16.50 2.79 3.85
C ARG A 44 16.80 1.87 5.04
N LEU A 45 15.79 1.13 5.50
CA LEU A 45 15.90 0.27 6.68
C LEU A 45 16.26 -1.15 6.27
N ILE A 46 17.32 -1.71 6.87
CA ILE A 46 17.70 -3.12 6.73
C ILE A 46 17.61 -3.77 8.10
N ILE A 47 16.82 -4.83 8.20
CA ILE A 47 16.67 -5.58 9.44
C ILE A 47 17.60 -6.78 9.41
N ASP A 48 18.46 -6.88 10.43
CA ASP A 48 19.22 -8.09 10.70
C ASP A 48 18.35 -9.08 11.50
N TYR A 49 18.01 -10.21 10.86
CA TYR A 49 17.23 -11.30 11.45
C TYR A 49 18.11 -12.39 12.08
N SER A 50 19.44 -12.17 12.19
CA SER A 50 20.35 -13.12 12.82
C SER A 50 19.99 -13.42 14.29
N SER A 51 19.30 -12.48 14.96
CA SER A 51 18.74 -12.68 16.30
C SER A 51 17.32 -13.30 16.23
N LEU A 52 17.18 -14.50 16.80
CA LEU A 52 15.90 -15.21 16.99
C LEU A 52 15.12 -14.60 18.17
N SER A 53 14.60 -13.37 18.05
CA SER A 53 13.56 -12.90 18.97
C SER A 53 12.22 -12.67 18.29
N SER A 54 11.17 -13.18 18.93
CA SER A 54 9.77 -13.06 18.52
C SER A 54 9.18 -11.66 18.77
N ASN A 55 10.02 -10.64 18.89
CA ASN A 55 9.62 -9.31 19.29
C ASN A 55 8.95 -8.58 18.13
N THR A 56 7.63 -8.66 18.09
CA THR A 56 6.85 -7.76 17.26
C THR A 56 6.77 -6.37 17.89
N ILE A 57 6.80 -5.35 17.04
CA ILE A 57 6.61 -3.94 17.40
C ILE A 57 5.15 -3.58 17.12
N ILE A 58 4.49 -2.96 18.11
CA ILE A 58 3.08 -2.57 18.05
C ILE A 58 2.97 -1.08 18.36
N PHE A 59 2.41 -0.31 17.42
CA PHE A 59 2.08 1.09 17.64
C PHE A 59 0.58 1.26 17.83
N ARG A 60 0.15 1.52 19.07
CA ARG A 60 -1.28 1.62 19.40
C ARG A 60 -1.96 2.85 18.81
N HIS A 61 -1.23 3.95 18.62
CA HIS A 61 -1.79 5.23 18.13
C HIS A 61 -1.53 5.49 16.64
N LEU A 62 -0.78 4.62 15.98
CA LEU A 62 -0.37 4.82 14.59
C LEU A 62 -1.59 4.76 13.66
N SER A 63 -1.84 5.84 12.93
CA SER A 63 -2.88 5.95 11.91
C SER A 63 -2.32 5.85 10.49
N LYS A 64 -1.03 6.15 10.32
CA LYS A 64 -0.37 6.20 9.01
C LYS A 64 1.02 5.56 9.06
N LEU A 65 1.23 4.56 8.21
CA LEU A 65 2.53 3.92 7.99
C LEU A 65 2.98 4.16 6.55
N THR A 66 4.22 4.59 6.37
CA THR A 66 4.86 4.63 5.05
C THR A 66 6.22 3.97 5.14
N ILE A 67 6.49 3.03 4.24
CA ILE A 67 7.81 2.46 4.04
C ILE A 67 8.27 2.86 2.65
N TYR A 68 9.46 3.44 2.62
CA TYR A 68 10.21 3.70 1.42
C TYR A 68 11.34 2.69 1.35
N ASN A 69 11.62 2.24 0.13
CA ASN A 69 12.76 1.40 -0.14
C ASN A 69 13.51 1.97 -1.33
N THR A 70 14.40 2.92 -1.07
CA THR A 70 15.19 3.51 -2.16
C THR A 70 16.29 2.56 -2.67
N ASP A 71 16.54 1.43 -2.00
CA ASP A 71 17.47 0.41 -2.47
C ASP A 71 16.71 -0.74 -3.16
N GLU A 72 16.74 -0.76 -4.49
CA GLU A 72 16.05 -1.76 -5.32
C GLU A 72 16.52 -3.21 -5.06
N LYS A 73 17.67 -3.40 -4.40
CA LYS A 73 18.23 -4.73 -4.15
C LYS A 73 17.76 -5.37 -2.85
N ILE A 74 17.20 -4.58 -1.92
CA ILE A 74 16.90 -5.05 -0.57
C ILE A 74 15.47 -4.68 -0.23
N HIS A 75 14.55 -5.65 -0.20
CA HIS A 75 13.18 -5.41 0.22
C HIS A 75 13.05 -5.54 1.74
N LEU A 76 12.69 -4.45 2.43
CA LEU A 76 12.36 -4.51 3.85
C LEU A 76 11.13 -5.39 4.08
N ASN A 77 11.29 -6.52 4.76
CA ASN A 77 10.16 -7.32 5.22
C ASN A 77 9.61 -6.74 6.54
N ILE A 78 8.34 -6.33 6.55
CA ILE A 78 7.74 -5.69 7.73
C ILE A 78 7.03 -6.63 8.69
N ASN A 79 7.31 -7.94 8.63
CA ASN A 79 6.75 -8.93 9.56
C ASN A 79 7.12 -8.66 11.04
N PHE A 80 8.14 -7.85 11.30
CA PHE A 80 8.46 -7.37 12.65
C PHE A 80 7.41 -6.39 13.19
N LEU A 81 6.59 -5.78 12.34
CA LEU A 81 5.42 -5.00 12.72
C LEU A 81 4.20 -5.92 12.83
N ASN A 82 3.54 -5.94 13.99
CA ASN A 82 2.27 -6.65 14.14
C ASN A 82 1.12 -5.74 13.72
N LEU A 83 0.94 -5.62 12.39
CA LEU A 83 -0.02 -4.71 11.78
C LEU A 83 -1.48 -5.04 12.14
N SER A 84 -1.82 -6.32 12.35
CA SER A 84 -3.18 -6.74 12.73
C SER A 84 -3.60 -6.25 14.11
N SER A 85 -2.64 -5.92 14.97
CA SER A 85 -2.87 -5.37 16.32
C SER A 85 -2.87 -3.83 16.35
N MET A 86 -2.63 -3.16 15.22
CA MET A 86 -2.59 -1.69 15.13
C MET A 86 -3.96 -1.13 14.75
N TYR A 87 -4.95 -1.19 15.65
CA TYR A 87 -6.37 -0.86 15.38
C TYR A 87 -6.66 0.57 14.92
N ASN A 88 -5.70 1.49 15.03
CA ASN A 88 -5.85 2.86 14.54
C ASN A 88 -5.31 3.05 13.12
N LEU A 89 -4.57 2.07 12.58
CA LEU A 89 -3.90 2.19 11.29
C LEU A 89 -4.93 2.21 10.16
N ARG A 90 -5.02 3.36 9.47
CA ARG A 90 -5.96 3.63 8.36
C ARG A 90 -5.27 3.76 7.01
N TYR A 91 -4.01 4.19 7.01
CA TYR A 91 -3.22 4.39 5.79
C TYR A 91 -1.94 3.58 5.84
N ILE A 92 -1.69 2.80 4.79
CA ILE A 92 -0.42 2.10 4.58
C ILE A 92 0.10 2.39 3.18
N ARG A 93 1.37 2.78 3.09
CA ARG A 93 2.13 2.84 1.84
C ARG A 93 3.39 2.00 1.95
N ILE A 94 3.55 0.98 1.11
CA ILE A 94 4.69 0.05 1.15
C ILE A 94 5.09 -0.44 -0.24
N PRO A 95 6.32 -0.91 -0.46
CA PRO A 95 6.65 -1.80 -1.56
C PRO A 95 5.82 -3.09 -1.47
N GLN A 96 5.34 -3.63 -2.60
CA GLN A 96 4.47 -4.81 -2.61
C GLN A 96 5.14 -6.02 -1.92
N MET A 97 6.45 -6.18 -2.11
CA MET A 97 7.24 -7.28 -1.55
C MET A 97 7.57 -7.11 -0.06
N SER A 98 7.32 -5.94 0.52
CA SER A 98 7.58 -5.70 1.94
C SER A 98 6.63 -6.47 2.85
N LEU A 99 5.48 -6.90 2.35
CA LEU A 99 4.52 -7.69 3.09
C LEU A 99 4.24 -9.02 2.36
N PRO A 100 4.92 -10.12 2.73
CA PRO A 100 4.72 -11.40 2.07
C PRO A 100 3.36 -12.03 2.41
N ASP A 101 2.77 -11.66 3.56
CA ASP A 101 1.48 -12.17 4.02
C ASP A 101 0.52 -11.02 4.32
N TYR A 102 -0.31 -10.70 3.32
CA TYR A 102 -1.35 -9.69 3.39
C TYR A 102 -2.49 -10.06 4.35
N SER A 103 -2.61 -11.31 4.81
CA SER A 103 -3.64 -11.68 5.78
C SER A 103 -3.46 -11.01 7.15
N LYS A 104 -2.26 -10.49 7.44
CA LYS A 104 -1.90 -9.82 8.69
C LYS A 104 -2.11 -8.31 8.69
N MET A 105 -2.69 -7.75 7.63
CA MET A 105 -3.02 -6.33 7.56
C MET A 105 -4.15 -5.93 8.53
N PRO A 106 -4.23 -4.65 8.92
CA PRO A 106 -5.29 -4.16 9.76
C PRO A 106 -6.65 -4.21 9.04
N LYS A 107 -7.70 -4.70 9.72
CA LYS A 107 -9.06 -4.81 9.15
C LYS A 107 -9.70 -3.45 8.85
N GLN A 108 -9.26 -2.43 9.56
CA GLN A 108 -9.75 -1.06 9.45
C GLN A 108 -8.95 -0.18 8.47
N LEU A 109 -8.10 -0.81 7.65
CA LEU A 109 -7.36 -0.10 6.61
C LEU A 109 -8.32 0.56 5.61
N GLU A 110 -8.17 1.87 5.41
CA GLU A 110 -8.99 2.66 4.49
C GLU A 110 -8.24 2.99 3.19
N THR A 111 -6.92 3.13 3.26
CA THR A 111 -6.06 3.42 2.10
C THR A 111 -4.85 2.50 2.07
N LEU A 112 -4.68 1.82 0.93
CA LEU A 112 -3.52 1.00 0.65
C LEU A 112 -2.81 1.54 -0.61
N VAL A 113 -1.54 1.89 -0.44
CA VAL A 113 -0.66 2.30 -1.54
C VAL A 113 0.45 1.27 -1.67
N LEU A 114 0.46 0.54 -2.78
CA LEU A 114 1.54 -0.39 -3.11
C LEU A 114 2.46 0.22 -4.15
N THR A 115 3.74 0.16 -3.85
CA THR A 115 4.83 0.57 -4.74
C THR A 115 5.57 -0.66 -5.26
N GLU A 116 6.35 -0.50 -6.34
CA GLU A 116 7.10 -1.61 -6.95
C GLU A 116 6.21 -2.83 -7.26
N CYS A 117 4.97 -2.60 -7.71
CA CYS A 117 4.03 -3.68 -7.97
C CYS A 117 4.52 -4.52 -9.16
N ARG A 118 4.77 -5.80 -8.92
CA ARG A 118 5.15 -6.79 -9.94
C ARG A 118 4.01 -7.76 -10.26
N ASP A 119 3.13 -8.00 -9.30
CA ASP A 119 1.98 -8.88 -9.42
C ASP A 119 0.67 -8.09 -9.29
N LEU A 120 -0.34 -8.50 -10.06
CA LEU A 120 -1.69 -7.95 -10.05
C LEU A 120 -2.74 -8.92 -9.47
N GLN A 121 -2.32 -10.03 -8.88
CA GLN A 121 -3.21 -10.91 -8.12
C GLN A 121 -3.46 -10.33 -6.72
N PHE A 122 -4.71 -10.00 -6.43
CA PHE A 122 -5.16 -9.36 -5.18
C PHE A 122 -6.23 -10.20 -4.47
N ASP A 123 -6.01 -11.51 -4.40
CA ASP A 123 -7.01 -12.45 -3.86
C ASP A 123 -7.37 -12.17 -2.40
N TYR A 124 -6.50 -11.47 -1.66
CA TYR A 124 -6.70 -11.10 -0.25
C TYR A 124 -7.48 -9.79 -0.04
N ILE A 125 -7.80 -9.04 -1.10
CA ILE A 125 -8.41 -7.70 -0.98
C ILE A 125 -9.79 -7.76 -0.30
N HIS A 126 -10.50 -8.89 -0.42
CA HIS A 126 -11.78 -9.14 0.25
C HIS A 126 -11.70 -9.06 1.78
N LYS A 127 -10.51 -9.22 2.37
CA LYS A 127 -10.30 -9.15 3.83
C LYS A 127 -10.31 -7.70 4.36
N TYR A 128 -10.24 -6.70 3.48
CA TYR A 128 -10.18 -5.29 3.86
C TYR A 128 -11.51 -4.61 3.60
N GLU A 129 -12.51 -4.97 4.40
CA GLU A 129 -13.89 -4.46 4.26
C GLU A 129 -13.99 -2.94 4.36
N ASN A 130 -13.00 -2.28 4.98
CA ASN A 130 -12.96 -0.83 5.14
C ASN A 130 -12.15 -0.09 4.06
N LEU A 131 -11.56 -0.81 3.10
CA LEU A 131 -10.67 -0.21 2.11
C LEU A 131 -11.46 0.60 1.08
N ARG A 132 -11.18 1.90 1.00
CA ARG A 132 -11.85 2.86 0.11
C ARG A 132 -10.97 3.27 -1.07
N LEU A 133 -9.64 3.23 -0.90
CA LEU A 133 -8.67 3.58 -1.92
C LEU A 133 -7.57 2.52 -2.04
N LEU A 134 -7.41 1.96 -3.24
CA LEU A 134 -6.25 1.16 -3.62
C LEU A 134 -5.44 1.90 -4.69
N LYS A 135 -4.15 2.12 -4.43
CA LYS A 135 -3.24 2.79 -5.36
C LYS A 135 -2.03 1.92 -5.65
N LEU A 136 -1.80 1.61 -6.93
CA LEU A 136 -0.75 0.71 -7.39
C LEU A 136 0.24 1.47 -8.26
N TYR A 137 1.53 1.47 -7.92
CA TYR A 137 2.60 1.98 -8.79
C TYR A 137 3.19 0.84 -9.61
N LEU A 138 3.02 0.95 -10.92
CA LEU A 138 3.35 -0.06 -11.92
C LEU A 138 4.42 0.48 -12.87
N ASN A 139 5.37 -0.36 -13.25
CA ASN A 139 6.55 0.08 -14.02
C ASN A 139 6.24 0.44 -15.48
N ASN A 140 5.30 -0.25 -16.15
CA ASN A 140 5.02 0.03 -17.56
C ASN A 140 3.55 -0.22 -17.94
N PHE A 141 2.80 0.86 -18.22
CA PHE A 141 1.39 0.79 -18.59
C PHE A 141 1.15 0.17 -19.98
N ASP A 142 2.10 0.28 -20.90
CA ASP A 142 1.91 -0.14 -22.29
C ASP A 142 1.95 -1.66 -22.42
N ARG A 143 2.90 -2.28 -21.70
CA ARG A 143 2.90 -3.74 -21.52
C ARG A 143 1.67 -4.24 -20.76
N LEU A 144 1.07 -3.39 -19.92
CA LEU A 144 -0.17 -3.69 -19.21
C LEU A 144 -1.42 -3.59 -20.10
N LEU A 145 -1.42 -2.76 -21.14
CA LEU A 145 -2.56 -2.64 -22.05
C LEU A 145 -2.52 -3.63 -23.21
N GLU A 146 -1.35 -3.88 -23.80
CA GLU A 146 -1.23 -4.66 -25.04
C GLU A 146 -1.44 -6.16 -24.85
N ASN A 147 -1.12 -6.72 -23.67
CA ASN A 147 -1.30 -8.15 -23.36
C ASN A 147 -2.06 -8.44 -22.05
N ASN A 148 -2.30 -7.41 -21.22
CA ASN A 148 -2.82 -7.59 -19.85
C ASN A 148 -4.12 -6.82 -19.59
N GLY A 149 -4.82 -6.33 -20.64
CA GLY A 149 -6.13 -5.69 -20.46
C GLY A 149 -7.12 -6.58 -19.71
N GLN A 150 -7.10 -7.89 -19.97
CA GLN A 150 -7.86 -8.88 -19.19
C GLN A 150 -7.39 -8.97 -17.73
N LEU A 151 -6.09 -8.86 -17.44
CA LEU A 151 -5.58 -8.86 -16.05
C LEU A 151 -6.00 -7.60 -15.30
N ILE A 152 -6.00 -6.43 -15.95
CA ILE A 152 -6.52 -5.20 -15.36
C ILE A 152 -8.02 -5.34 -15.10
N MET A 153 -8.78 -5.92 -16.03
CA MET A 153 -10.21 -6.18 -15.81
C MET A 153 -10.45 -7.17 -14.68
N ASN A 154 -9.67 -8.25 -14.59
CA ASN A 154 -9.74 -9.19 -13.49
C ASN A 154 -9.41 -8.50 -12.17
N LEU A 155 -8.40 -7.62 -12.13
CA LEU A 155 -8.07 -6.82 -10.96
C LEU A 155 -9.25 -5.90 -10.55
N ILE A 156 -9.82 -5.17 -11.51
CA ILE A 156 -10.98 -4.29 -11.27
C ILE A 156 -12.12 -5.11 -10.68
N ASN A 157 -12.48 -6.23 -11.32
CA ASN A 157 -13.54 -7.11 -10.87
C ASN A 157 -13.24 -7.65 -9.47
N SER A 158 -12.04 -8.20 -9.24
CA SER A 158 -11.63 -8.69 -7.93
C SER A 158 -11.67 -7.60 -6.86
N VAL A 159 -11.30 -6.37 -7.16
CA VAL A 159 -11.32 -5.27 -6.19
C VAL A 159 -12.75 -4.84 -5.87
N TYR A 160 -13.58 -4.56 -6.88
CA TYR A 160 -14.90 -3.98 -6.69
C TYR A 160 -16.00 -5.00 -6.34
N TYR A 161 -15.85 -6.26 -6.77
CA TYR A 161 -16.72 -7.37 -6.37
C TYR A 161 -16.50 -7.70 -4.89
N ASN A 162 -15.24 -7.80 -4.47
CA ASN A 162 -14.90 -8.19 -3.11
C ASN A 162 -15.01 -7.06 -2.09
N ASN A 163 -15.06 -5.80 -2.53
CA ASN A 163 -15.18 -4.66 -1.64
C ASN A 163 -16.26 -3.68 -2.13
N LYS A 164 -17.41 -3.67 -1.44
CA LYS A 164 -18.57 -2.85 -1.78
C LYS A 164 -18.39 -1.37 -1.49
N ILE A 165 -17.45 -0.99 -0.61
CA ILE A 165 -17.21 0.41 -0.24
C ILE A 165 -15.99 1.02 -0.93
N MET A 166 -15.23 0.22 -1.70
CA MET A 166 -14.12 0.71 -2.51
C MET A 166 -14.61 1.83 -3.41
N GLU A 167 -14.02 3.02 -3.27
CA GLU A 167 -14.38 4.23 -4.02
C GLU A 167 -13.52 4.38 -5.25
N THR A 168 -12.22 4.11 -5.13
CA THR A 168 -11.27 4.40 -6.20
C THR A 168 -10.14 3.39 -6.28
N LEU A 169 -9.88 2.90 -7.50
CA LEU A 169 -8.67 2.18 -7.88
C LEU A 169 -7.79 3.10 -8.74
N GLN A 170 -6.55 3.34 -8.31
CA GLN A 170 -5.59 4.19 -9.01
C GLN A 170 -4.41 3.37 -9.51
N LEU A 171 -4.22 3.33 -10.83
CA LEU A 171 -3.04 2.74 -11.48
C LEU A 171 -2.07 3.85 -11.87
N MET A 172 -0.97 3.97 -11.13
CA MET A 172 0.09 4.95 -11.33
C MET A 172 1.18 4.33 -12.21
N CYS A 173 1.39 4.86 -13.41
CA CYS A 173 2.35 4.26 -14.33
C CYS A 173 2.85 5.25 -15.37
N HIS A 174 4.07 5.01 -15.86
CA HIS A 174 4.60 5.77 -16.98
C HIS A 174 3.86 5.40 -18.28
N GLY A 175 3.69 6.38 -19.17
CA GLY A 175 3.12 6.16 -20.51
C GLY A 175 1.60 6.27 -20.62
N VAL A 176 0.84 6.31 -19.50
CA VAL A 176 -0.61 6.59 -19.50
C VAL A 176 -0.86 7.94 -20.19
N ASN A 177 -1.85 8.02 -21.07
CA ASN A 177 -2.31 9.29 -21.61
C ASN A 177 -3.80 9.18 -21.97
N GLN A 178 -4.45 10.32 -22.20
CA GLN A 178 -5.89 10.34 -22.39
C GLN A 178 -6.36 9.55 -23.63
N ARG A 179 -5.55 9.44 -24.69
CA ARG A 179 -5.89 8.59 -25.85
C ARG A 179 -5.93 7.11 -25.43
N LYS A 180 -4.92 6.64 -24.71
CA LYS A 180 -4.84 5.24 -24.22
C LYS A 180 -5.96 4.92 -23.24
N VAL A 181 -6.28 5.85 -22.33
CA VAL A 181 -7.41 5.70 -21.39
C VAL A 181 -8.74 5.58 -22.15
N LYS A 182 -9.01 6.45 -23.13
CA LYS A 182 -10.21 6.34 -23.98
C LYS A 182 -10.27 5.05 -24.80
N THR A 183 -9.14 4.54 -25.28
CA THR A 183 -9.09 3.25 -25.96
C THR A 183 -9.45 2.11 -25.01
N PHE A 184 -8.89 2.11 -23.80
CA PHE A 184 -9.18 1.14 -22.75
C PHE A 184 -10.65 1.16 -22.34
N GLU A 185 -11.22 2.34 -22.10
CA GLU A 185 -12.65 2.53 -21.80
C GLU A 185 -13.54 1.90 -22.86
N LYS A 186 -13.27 2.16 -24.14
CA LYS A 186 -14.03 1.60 -25.26
C LYS A 186 -13.89 0.09 -25.36
N GLN A 187 -12.68 -0.43 -25.19
CA GLN A 187 -12.40 -1.86 -25.31
C GLN A 187 -13.14 -2.68 -24.26
N PHE A 188 -13.26 -2.16 -23.03
CA PHE A 188 -13.86 -2.88 -21.89
C PHE A 188 -15.23 -2.35 -21.46
N ASN A 189 -15.83 -1.47 -22.26
CA ASN A 189 -17.12 -0.84 -21.99
C ASN A 189 -17.20 -0.17 -20.60
N LEU A 190 -16.12 0.51 -20.20
CA LEU A 190 -16.03 1.22 -18.93
C LEU A 190 -16.49 2.67 -19.14
N ASN A 191 -17.73 2.97 -18.72
CA ASN A 191 -18.33 4.31 -18.91
C ASN A 191 -17.77 5.41 -17.99
N LYS A 192 -16.89 5.09 -17.03
CA LYS A 192 -16.41 6.04 -15.99
C LYS A 192 -14.94 5.90 -15.58
N ALA A 193 -14.06 5.45 -16.48
CA ALA A 193 -12.63 5.64 -16.19
C ALA A 193 -12.25 7.12 -16.38
N HIS A 194 -11.30 7.60 -15.59
CA HIS A 194 -10.82 8.98 -15.65
C HIS A 194 -9.30 8.99 -15.74
N TYR A 195 -8.78 9.91 -16.55
CA TYR A 195 -7.37 10.20 -16.62
C TYR A 195 -7.04 11.36 -15.66
N LEU A 196 -6.20 11.10 -14.65
CA LEU A 196 -5.71 12.15 -13.76
C LEU A 196 -4.26 12.50 -14.10
N ASN A 197 -4.03 13.80 -14.32
CA ASN A 197 -2.68 14.35 -14.44
C ASN A 197 -2.16 14.66 -13.04
N SER A 198 -1.28 13.82 -12.50
CA SER A 198 -0.59 14.18 -11.25
C SER A 198 0.64 15.02 -11.60
N ASN A 199 0.58 16.31 -11.27
CA ASN A 199 1.81 17.09 -11.23
C ASN A 199 2.70 16.48 -10.12
N TYR A 200 3.95 16.20 -10.50
CA TYR A 200 5.07 15.69 -9.71
C TYR A 200 5.38 14.18 -9.64
N ASN A 201 4.49 13.21 -9.95
CA ASN A 201 4.86 11.77 -9.78
C ASN A 201 4.19 10.76 -10.75
N GLY A 202 3.87 11.20 -11.96
CA GLY A 202 3.44 10.30 -13.04
C GLY A 202 1.94 10.38 -13.37
N LYS A 203 1.61 9.92 -14.56
CA LYS A 203 0.24 9.95 -15.07
C LYS A 203 -0.55 8.78 -14.48
N CYS A 204 -1.85 8.96 -14.22
CA CYS A 204 -2.66 7.97 -13.52
C CYS A 204 -3.93 7.63 -14.29
N LEU A 205 -4.22 6.33 -14.40
CA LEU A 205 -5.56 5.84 -14.71
C LEU A 205 -6.33 5.67 -13.39
N THR A 206 -7.41 6.41 -13.24
CA THR A 206 -8.30 6.36 -12.08
C THR A 206 -9.60 5.72 -12.50
N ILE A 207 -10.01 4.69 -11.76
CA ILE A 207 -11.27 4.01 -11.95
C ILE A 207 -12.06 4.30 -10.68
N GLU A 208 -13.22 4.92 -10.82
CA GLU A 208 -14.14 5.19 -9.73
C GLU A 208 -15.17 4.09 -9.65
N ARG A 209 -15.68 3.83 -8.44
CA ARG A 209 -16.82 2.94 -8.28
C ARG A 209 -18.00 3.52 -9.06
N PHE A 210 -18.53 2.73 -9.98
CA PHE A 210 -19.75 3.09 -10.69
C PHE A 210 -20.82 2.02 -10.48
N ASN A 211 -21.88 2.39 -9.76
CA ASN A 211 -22.93 1.47 -9.33
C ASN A 211 -23.66 0.78 -10.49
N GLU A 212 -23.80 1.43 -11.66
CA GLU A 212 -24.53 0.85 -12.80
C GLU A 212 -23.76 -0.30 -13.48
N TYR A 213 -22.42 -0.27 -13.51
CA TYR A 213 -21.61 -1.33 -14.12
C TYR A 213 -21.66 -2.63 -13.31
N PHE A 214 -21.62 -2.54 -11.98
CA PHE A 214 -21.59 -3.72 -11.11
C PHE A 214 -22.97 -4.31 -10.83
N ASN A 215 -24.05 -3.55 -11.02
CA ASN A 215 -25.40 -4.11 -11.00
C ASN A 215 -25.66 -5.04 -12.20
N GLN A 216 -24.92 -4.89 -13.31
CA GLN A 216 -25.02 -5.76 -14.49
C GLN A 216 -24.22 -7.07 -14.36
N ILE A 217 -23.23 -7.13 -13.46
CA ILE A 217 -22.42 -8.34 -13.22
C ILE A 217 -23.13 -9.34 -12.28
N ILE A 218 -24.17 -8.90 -11.55
CA ILE A 218 -24.91 -9.72 -10.57
C ILE A 218 -25.93 -10.67 -11.25
N GLU A 219 -26.11 -10.61 -12.57
CA GLU A 219 -27.03 -11.49 -13.32
C GLU A 219 -26.37 -12.70 -14.02
N PHE A 220 -25.18 -13.14 -13.59
CA PHE A 220 -24.56 -14.39 -14.07
C PHE A 220 -24.20 -15.36 -12.94
#